data_AF-A0A973UEG0-F1
#
_entry.id   AF-A0A973UEG0-F1
#
_cell.length_a   1.000
_cell.length_b   1.000
_cell.length_c   1.000
_cell.angle_alpha   90.00
_cell.angle_beta   90.00
_cell.angle_gamma   90.00
#
_symmetry.space_group_name_H-M   'P 1'
#
loop_
_entity.id
_entity.type
_entity.pdbx_description
1 polymer ?
#
loop_
_entity_poly.entity_id
_entity_poly.type
_entity_poly.pdbx_seq_one_letter_code
_entity_poly.pdbx_strand_id
1 'polypeptide(L)'
;GVCWTLWVELKFYVLFALFVIWKGVTYKRVVTFCILWTLAGAFARVADNPLTDELVMRDHAPFFIGGLALYLIHRFGSDLLLWGIVGMSFLLGQRYSVTALWHPGAQGDFHRNPLVIQAIVFCAFAAVAVVALGWTSWANWSWLTVAGALTYPFYLIHEHLGWFFIRVLHRGLGLGSYPTLALSVGSLLLLAWLMHRFVERPFGPKLKRGLPAVRLR
;
A
#
# COMPACT_ATOMS: atom_id res chain seq x y z
N GLY A 1 10.64 -11.00 -0.76
CA GLY A 1 9.33 -11.66 -0.67
C GLY A 1 8.25 -10.63 -0.44
N VAL A 2 7.71 -10.08 -1.52
CA VAL A 2 6.57 -9.18 -1.65
C VAL A 2 5.31 -9.70 -0.94
N CYS A 3 5.18 -11.01 -0.74
CA CYS A 3 4.06 -11.56 0.04
C CYS A 3 4.04 -11.07 1.50
N TRP A 4 5.18 -10.65 2.06
CA TRP A 4 5.24 -10.10 3.42
C TRP A 4 4.47 -8.77 3.55
N THR A 5 4.51 -7.90 2.54
CA THR A 5 3.78 -6.63 2.57
C THR A 5 2.27 -6.84 2.43
N LEU A 6 1.82 -7.85 1.67
CA LEU A 6 0.40 -8.27 1.65
C LEU A 6 -0.06 -8.81 3.01
N TRP A 7 0.79 -9.58 3.67
CA TRP A 7 0.51 -10.07 5.02
C TRP A 7 0.35 -8.91 6.01
N VAL A 8 1.21 -7.90 5.89
CA VAL A 8 1.11 -6.65 6.65
C VAL A 8 -0.22 -5.94 6.37
N GLU A 9 -0.55 -5.74 5.11
CA GLU A 9 -1.79 -5.10 4.69
C GLU A 9 -3.04 -5.85 5.20
N LEU A 10 -3.08 -7.17 5.05
CA LEU A 10 -4.19 -8.00 5.53
C LEU A 10 -4.36 -7.90 7.05
N LYS A 11 -3.25 -7.97 7.82
CA LYS A 11 -3.28 -7.81 9.27
C LYS A 11 -3.92 -6.47 9.66
N PHE A 12 -3.49 -5.38 9.03
CA PHE A 12 -4.05 -4.05 9.30
C PHE A 12 -5.56 -4.02 9.04
N TYR A 13 -6.02 -4.56 7.91
CA TYR A 13 -7.43 -4.57 7.57
C TYR A 13 -8.27 -5.48 8.48
N VAL A 14 -7.72 -6.61 8.92
CA VAL A 14 -8.40 -7.49 9.90
C VAL A 14 -8.54 -6.78 11.24
N LEU A 15 -7.49 -6.10 11.72
CA LEU A 15 -7.53 -5.33 12.96
C LEU A 15 -8.53 -4.17 12.84
N PHE A 16 -8.47 -3.42 11.73
CA PHE A 16 -9.45 -2.38 11.44
C PHE A 16 -10.89 -2.92 11.40
N ALA A 17 -11.10 -4.08 10.75
CA ALA A 17 -12.41 -4.72 10.70
C ALA A 17 -12.92 -5.13 12.09
N LEU A 18 -12.05 -5.72 12.90
CA LEU A 18 -12.36 -6.16 14.25
C LEU A 18 -12.70 -4.97 15.17
N PHE A 19 -11.91 -3.91 15.15
CA PHE A 19 -12.08 -2.76 16.04
C PHE A 19 -13.15 -1.77 15.58
N VAL A 20 -13.30 -1.56 14.28
CA VAL A 20 -14.14 -0.50 13.72
C VAL A 20 -15.38 -1.04 13.01
N ILE A 21 -15.24 -2.07 12.17
CA ILE A 21 -16.35 -2.56 11.34
C ILE A 21 -17.34 -3.38 12.17
N TRP A 22 -16.87 -4.22 13.10
CA TRP A 22 -17.73 -5.11 13.89
C TRP A 22 -18.86 -4.37 14.62
N LYS A 23 -18.57 -3.19 15.19
CA LYS A 23 -19.57 -2.40 15.93
C LYS A 23 -20.36 -1.42 15.06
N GLY A 24 -20.02 -1.30 13.78
CA GLY A 24 -20.55 -0.31 12.83
C GLY A 24 -19.58 0.85 12.59
N VAL A 25 -19.31 1.15 11.31
CA VAL A 25 -18.35 2.19 10.94
C VAL A 25 -19.00 3.57 11.04
N THR A 26 -18.47 4.43 11.91
CA THR A 26 -18.88 5.83 12.09
C THR A 26 -17.67 6.75 12.04
N TYR A 27 -17.85 8.01 11.62
CA TYR A 27 -16.77 9.02 11.54
C TYR A 27 -15.91 9.05 12.82
N LYS A 28 -16.57 9.19 13.98
CA LYS A 28 -15.90 9.27 15.28
C LYS A 28 -15.03 8.04 15.56
N ARG A 29 -15.51 6.83 15.27
CA ARG A 29 -14.75 5.59 15.52
C ARG A 29 -13.52 5.48 14.63
N VAL A 30 -13.64 5.88 13.37
CA VAL A 30 -12.51 5.88 12.44
C VAL A 30 -11.44 6.89 12.91
N VAL A 31 -11.85 8.10 13.31
CA VAL A 31 -10.92 9.10 13.86
C VAL A 31 -10.29 8.63 15.18
N THR A 32 -11.08 8.05 16.09
CA THR A 32 -10.55 7.46 17.34
C THR A 32 -9.57 6.33 17.05
N PHE A 33 -9.85 5.46 16.07
CA PHE A 33 -8.92 4.42 15.64
C PHE A 33 -7.61 5.03 15.12
N CYS A 34 -7.67 6.04 14.24
CA CYS A 34 -6.47 6.73 13.75
C CYS A 34 -5.60 7.28 14.89
N ILE A 35 -6.23 7.98 15.84
CA ILE A 35 -5.52 8.60 16.97
C ILE A 35 -4.93 7.53 17.88
N LEU A 36 -5.73 6.55 18.32
CA LEU A 36 -5.28 5.48 19.21
C LEU A 36 -4.20 4.63 18.57
N TRP A 37 -4.29 4.33 17.28
CA TRP A 37 -3.29 3.53 16.57
C TRP A 37 -1.98 4.30 16.37
N THR A 38 -2.06 5.61 16.09
CA THR A 38 -0.87 6.47 16.03
C THR A 38 -0.17 6.54 17.39
N LEU A 39 -0.95 6.69 18.48
CA LEU A 39 -0.42 6.68 19.84
C LEU A 39 0.18 5.32 20.19
N ALA A 40 -0.49 4.21 19.86
CA ALA A 40 0.03 2.87 20.06
C ALA A 40 1.38 2.68 19.34
N GLY A 41 1.52 3.20 18.12
CA GLY A 41 2.79 3.16 17.37
C GLY A 41 3.90 3.99 18.04
N ALA A 42 3.55 5.15 18.60
CA ALA A 42 4.48 5.98 19.37
C ALA A 42 4.90 5.31 20.69
N PHE A 43 3.97 4.66 21.40
CA PHE A 43 4.27 3.93 22.64
C PHE A 43 5.05 2.65 22.40
N ALA A 44 4.79 1.92 21.31
CA ALA A 44 5.59 0.76 20.92
C ALA A 44 7.08 1.14 20.74
N ARG A 45 7.36 2.37 20.27
CA ARG A 45 8.73 2.89 20.19
C ARG A 45 9.40 3.06 21.54
N VAL A 46 8.66 3.46 22.57
CA VAL A 46 9.19 3.64 23.94
C VAL A 46 9.34 2.30 24.65
N ALA A 47 8.44 1.36 24.38
CA ALA A 47 8.47 0.02 24.98
C ALA A 47 9.63 -0.84 24.46
N ASP A 48 10.20 -0.51 23.29
CA ASP A 48 11.33 -1.18 22.64
C ASP A 48 11.23 -2.72 22.62
N ASN A 49 10.00 -3.23 22.50
CA ASN A 49 9.72 -4.65 22.49
C ASN A 49 9.38 -5.09 21.05
N PRO A 50 10.10 -6.09 20.49
CA PRO A 50 9.88 -6.56 19.13
C PRO A 50 8.46 -7.09 18.91
N LEU A 51 7.81 -7.63 19.95
CA LEU A 51 6.43 -8.11 19.85
C LEU A 51 5.44 -6.96 19.64
N THR A 52 5.63 -5.82 20.30
CA THR A 52 4.74 -4.65 20.14
C THR A 52 4.95 -3.96 18.80
N ASP A 53 6.19 -3.91 18.31
CA ASP A 53 6.50 -3.36 16.98
C ASP A 53 5.85 -4.17 15.86
N GLU A 54 5.91 -5.52 15.95
CA GLU A 54 5.30 -6.44 14.99
C GLU A 54 3.76 -6.38 15.01
N LEU A 55 3.15 -6.21 16.19
CA LEU A 55 1.69 -6.21 16.38
C LEU A 55 1.04 -4.89 15.96
N VAL A 56 1.70 -3.76 16.27
CA VAL A 56 1.22 -2.41 15.91
C VAL A 56 1.64 -2.02 14.50
N MET A 57 2.59 -2.75 13.92
CA MET A 57 3.06 -2.56 12.54
C MET A 57 3.63 -1.17 12.35
N ARG A 58 4.50 -0.77 13.30
CA ARG A 58 4.93 0.61 13.53
C ARG A 58 5.36 1.33 12.26
N ASP A 59 6.14 0.65 11.42
CA ASP A 59 6.76 1.24 10.24
C ASP A 59 5.76 1.44 9.07
N HIS A 60 4.63 0.73 9.10
CA HIS A 60 3.61 0.77 8.04
C HIS A 60 2.35 1.53 8.45
N ALA A 61 2.03 1.57 9.75
CA ALA A 61 0.83 2.19 10.28
C ALA A 61 0.58 3.65 9.82
N PRO A 62 1.58 4.55 9.74
CA PRO A 62 1.34 5.93 9.32
C PRO A 62 0.79 6.03 7.89
N PHE A 63 1.21 5.16 6.97
CA PHE A 63 0.71 5.18 5.60
C PHE A 63 -0.77 4.82 5.52
N PHE A 64 -1.21 3.82 6.29
CA PHE A 64 -2.61 3.43 6.36
C PHE A 64 -3.48 4.49 7.03
N ILE A 65 -3.00 5.06 8.15
CA ILE A 65 -3.73 6.10 8.91
C ILE A 65 -3.85 7.38 8.09
N GLY A 66 -2.79 7.80 7.40
CA GLY A 66 -2.80 8.95 6.51
C GLY A 66 -3.78 8.77 5.36
N GLY A 67 -3.80 7.59 4.73
CA GLY A 67 -4.77 7.27 3.68
C GLY A 67 -6.22 7.27 4.19
N LEU A 68 -6.46 6.75 5.39
CA LEU A 68 -7.79 6.73 6.02
C LEU A 68 -8.28 8.14 6.37
N ALA A 69 -7.39 9.00 6.85
CA ALA A 69 -7.70 10.41 7.11
C ALA A 69 -8.00 11.18 5.81
N LEU A 70 -7.24 10.96 4.73
CA LEU A 70 -7.53 11.52 3.41
C LEU A 70 -8.87 11.03 2.86
N TYR A 71 -9.22 9.75 3.06
CA TYR A 71 -10.54 9.23 2.71
C TYR A 71 -11.68 9.92 3.49
N LEU A 72 -11.48 10.18 4.79
CA LEU A 72 -12.45 10.93 5.59
C LEU A 72 -12.60 12.37 5.10
N ILE A 73 -11.50 13.04 4.71
CA ILE A 73 -11.54 14.38 4.12
C ILE A 73 -12.35 14.37 2.83
N HIS A 74 -12.12 13.39 1.94
CA HIS A 74 -12.86 13.24 0.70
C HIS A 74 -14.37 13.08 0.94
N ARG A 75 -14.75 12.29 1.95
CA ARG A 75 -16.14 11.87 2.17
C ARG A 75 -16.95 12.83 3.03
N PHE A 76 -16.36 13.39 4.08
CA PHE A 76 -17.04 14.19 5.10
C PHE A 76 -16.62 15.67 5.09
N GLY A 77 -15.60 16.02 4.29
CA GLY A 77 -15.08 17.38 4.18
C GLY A 77 -13.79 17.60 4.97
N SER A 78 -13.13 18.73 4.68
CA SER A 78 -11.87 19.14 5.31
C SER A 78 -12.07 19.57 6.76
N ASP A 79 -11.44 18.85 7.68
CA ASP A 79 -11.37 19.18 9.11
C ASP A 79 -9.89 19.37 9.49
N LEU A 80 -9.60 20.36 10.34
CA LEU A 80 -8.25 20.63 10.84
C LEU A 80 -7.68 19.42 11.57
N LEU A 81 -8.52 18.66 12.29
CA LEU A 81 -8.10 17.43 12.96
C LEU A 81 -7.63 16.36 11.96
N LEU A 82 -8.34 16.20 10.83
CA LEU A 82 -7.97 15.23 9.80
C LEU A 82 -6.66 15.63 9.12
N TRP A 83 -6.48 16.91 8.81
CA TRP A 83 -5.20 17.43 8.30
C TRP A 83 -4.06 17.27 9.30
N GLY A 84 -4.33 17.41 10.60
CA GLY A 84 -3.38 17.10 11.66
C GLY A 84 -2.95 15.63 11.64
N ILE A 85 -3.91 14.70 11.48
CA ILE A 85 -3.63 13.25 11.36
C ILE A 85 -2.81 12.95 10.11
N VAL A 86 -3.15 13.57 8.97
CA VAL A 86 -2.39 13.42 7.71
C VAL A 86 -0.96 13.94 7.87
N GLY A 87 -0.78 15.13 8.45
CA GLY A 87 0.52 15.74 8.70
C GLY A 87 1.39 14.89 9.62
N MET A 88 0.83 14.41 10.74
CA MET A 88 1.54 13.50 11.66
C MET A 88 1.91 12.19 10.99
N SER A 89 0.99 11.61 10.22
CA SER A 89 1.22 10.38 9.47
C SER A 89 2.33 10.54 8.43
N PHE A 90 2.37 11.68 7.75
CA PHE A 90 3.42 12.02 6.80
C PHE A 90 4.79 12.15 7.49
N LEU A 91 4.87 12.89 8.60
CA LEU A 91 6.13 13.06 9.34
C LEU A 91 6.67 11.73 9.89
N LEU A 92 5.79 10.88 10.44
CA LEU A 92 6.17 9.55 10.91
C LEU A 92 6.61 8.66 9.76
N GLY A 93 5.86 8.64 8.64
CA GLY A 93 6.21 7.87 7.45
C GLY A 93 7.55 8.28 6.83
N GLN A 94 7.85 9.58 6.80
CA GLN A 94 9.15 10.12 6.38
C GLN A 94 10.28 9.61 7.28
N ARG A 95 10.12 9.75 8.59
CA ARG A 95 11.11 9.29 9.56
C ARG A 95 11.39 7.79 9.41
N TYR A 96 10.34 6.97 9.37
CA TYR A 96 10.48 5.52 9.26
C TYR A 96 11.10 5.09 7.92
N SER A 97 10.73 5.73 6.82
CA SER A 97 11.30 5.45 5.49
C SER A 97 12.79 5.74 5.46
N VAL A 98 13.20 6.91 5.97
CA VAL A 98 14.62 7.28 6.03
C VAL A 98 15.38 6.33 6.94
N THR A 99 14.88 6.03 8.15
CA THR A 99 15.58 5.09 9.05
C THR A 99 15.66 3.67 8.50
N ALA A 100 14.66 3.21 7.73
CA ALA A 100 14.69 1.86 7.15
C ALA A 100 15.65 1.76 5.96
N LEU A 101 15.71 2.80 5.12
CA LEU A 101 16.43 2.78 3.84
C LEU A 101 17.84 3.36 3.90
N TRP A 102 18.15 4.15 4.94
CA TRP A 102 19.43 4.83 5.13
C TRP A 102 20.07 4.46 6.47
N HIS A 103 21.20 3.77 6.40
CA HIS A 103 22.07 3.52 7.56
C HIS A 103 23.51 3.92 7.20
N PRO A 104 24.27 4.55 8.12
CA PRO A 104 25.69 4.82 7.91
C PRO A 104 26.42 3.48 7.67
N GLY A 105 27.05 3.32 6.50
CA GLY A 105 27.74 2.08 6.13
C GLY A 105 26.95 1.12 5.25
N ALA A 106 25.85 1.55 4.61
CA ALA A 106 25.20 0.79 3.52
C ALA A 106 26.13 0.71 2.29
N GLN A 107 27.14 -0.15 2.35
CA GLN A 107 28.11 -0.44 1.30
C GLN A 107 27.50 -1.35 0.22
N GLY A 108 26.58 -0.79 -0.56
CA GLY A 108 26.14 -1.37 -1.83
C GLY A 108 26.24 -0.34 -2.94
N ASP A 109 26.43 -0.78 -4.19
CA ASP A 109 26.64 0.06 -5.39
C ASP A 109 25.54 1.10 -5.68
N PHE A 110 24.48 1.14 -4.88
CA PHE A 110 23.38 2.10 -4.99
C PHE A 110 23.50 3.19 -3.92
N HIS A 111 23.94 4.38 -4.33
CA HIS A 111 23.90 5.59 -3.51
C HIS A 111 22.45 6.00 -3.24
N ARG A 112 21.91 5.62 -2.07
CA ARG A 112 20.56 5.96 -1.65
C ARG A 112 20.53 7.33 -0.98
N ASN A 113 20.36 8.41 -1.74
CA ASN A 113 20.30 9.74 -1.13
C ASN A 113 19.02 9.88 -0.25
N PRO A 114 19.14 10.24 1.04
CA PRO A 114 17.99 10.49 1.93
C PRO A 114 16.97 11.49 1.36
N LEU A 115 17.45 12.51 0.64
CA LEU A 115 16.58 13.51 0.00
C LEU A 115 15.69 12.89 -1.09
N VAL A 116 16.20 11.91 -1.82
CA VAL A 116 15.42 11.21 -2.86
C VAL A 116 14.34 10.35 -2.21
N ILE A 117 14.67 9.65 -1.12
CA ILE A 117 13.68 8.86 -0.36
C ILE A 117 12.57 9.79 0.15
N GLN A 118 12.94 10.94 0.73
CA GLN A 118 11.97 11.89 1.24
C GLN A 118 11.10 12.48 0.13
N ALA A 119 11.69 12.85 -1.01
CA ALA A 119 10.97 13.35 -2.16
C ALA A 119 9.97 12.33 -2.71
N ILE A 120 10.36 11.05 -2.83
CA ILE A 120 9.46 9.99 -3.29
C ILE A 120 8.28 9.82 -2.34
N VAL A 121 8.52 9.75 -1.03
CA VAL A 121 7.45 9.61 -0.02
C VAL A 121 6.52 10.82 -0.03
N PHE A 122 7.06 12.03 -0.18
CA PHE A 122 6.28 13.25 -0.31
C PHE A 122 5.42 13.24 -1.57
N CYS A 123 5.99 12.93 -2.72
CA CYS A 123 5.26 12.82 -3.98
C CYS A 123 4.15 11.76 -3.90
N ALA A 124 4.39 10.64 -3.22
CA ALA A 124 3.37 9.60 -3.01
C ALA A 124 2.21 10.11 -2.15
N PHE A 125 2.49 10.73 -0.99
CA PHE A 125 1.45 11.31 -0.13
C PHE A 125 0.68 12.43 -0.83
N ALA A 126 1.39 13.31 -1.55
CA ALA A 126 0.81 14.40 -2.31
C ALA A 126 -0.11 13.87 -3.43
N ALA A 127 0.33 12.85 -4.18
CA ALA A 127 -0.49 12.22 -5.21
C ALA A 127 -1.78 11.64 -4.63
N VAL A 128 -1.71 10.91 -3.52
CA VAL A 128 -2.90 10.37 -2.84
C VAL A 128 -3.80 11.49 -2.33
N ALA A 129 -3.23 12.57 -1.78
CA ALA A 129 -4.01 13.72 -1.32
C ALA A 129 -4.73 14.43 -2.47
N VAL A 130 -4.06 14.65 -3.60
CA VAL A 130 -4.66 15.25 -4.80
C VAL A 130 -5.81 14.38 -5.33
N VAL A 131 -5.63 13.06 -5.36
CA VAL A 131 -6.69 12.12 -5.75
C VAL A 131 -7.85 12.15 -4.77
N ALA A 132 -7.57 12.13 -3.46
CA ALA A 132 -8.58 12.20 -2.41
C ALA A 132 -9.32 13.54 -2.39
N LEU A 133 -8.70 14.64 -2.80
CA LEU A 133 -9.39 15.94 -2.91
C LEU A 133 -10.24 16.06 -4.18
N GLY A 134 -10.27 15.03 -5.04
CA GLY A 134 -11.07 15.02 -6.26
C GLY A 134 -10.50 15.89 -7.38
N TRP A 135 -9.28 16.41 -7.23
CA TRP A 135 -8.62 17.25 -8.24
C TRP A 135 -8.28 16.48 -9.52
N THR A 136 -8.22 15.15 -9.45
CA THR A 136 -8.02 14.26 -10.60
C THR A 136 -9.33 13.66 -11.14
N SER A 137 -10.49 14.22 -10.78
CA SER A 137 -11.79 13.76 -11.29
C SER A 137 -11.90 13.80 -12.83
N TRP A 138 -11.11 14.65 -13.47
CA TRP A 138 -10.96 14.71 -14.94
C TRP A 138 -10.27 13.47 -15.55
N ALA A 139 -9.46 12.75 -14.78
CA ALA A 139 -8.68 11.59 -15.21
C ALA A 139 -9.37 10.26 -14.87
N ASN A 140 -10.71 10.23 -14.81
CA ASN A 140 -11.49 9.02 -14.52
C ASN A 140 -11.65 8.10 -15.75
N TRP A 141 -10.53 7.74 -16.39
CA TRP A 141 -10.57 6.96 -17.62
C TRP A 141 -10.70 5.47 -17.29
N SER A 142 -11.56 4.76 -18.02
CA SER A 142 -11.85 3.34 -17.79
C SER A 142 -10.62 2.44 -17.84
N TRP A 143 -9.58 2.82 -18.60
CA TRP A 143 -8.32 2.08 -18.64
C TRP A 143 -7.52 2.19 -17.33
N LEU A 144 -7.60 3.29 -16.57
CA LEU A 144 -6.96 3.38 -15.25
C LEU A 144 -7.56 2.35 -14.29
N THR A 145 -8.87 2.13 -14.35
CA THR A 145 -9.53 1.09 -13.54
C THR A 145 -9.03 -0.30 -13.92
N VAL A 146 -8.85 -0.56 -15.23
CA VAL A 146 -8.30 -1.83 -15.73
C VAL A 146 -6.84 -2.00 -15.31
N ALA A 147 -6.01 -0.96 -15.45
CA ALA A 147 -4.62 -0.96 -15.01
C ALA A 147 -4.53 -1.21 -13.50
N GLY A 148 -5.32 -0.50 -12.69
CA GLY A 148 -5.43 -0.71 -11.26
C GLY A 148 -5.80 -2.15 -10.89
N ALA A 149 -6.76 -2.73 -11.59
CA ALA A 149 -7.18 -4.12 -11.37
C ALA A 149 -6.11 -5.15 -11.77
N LEU A 150 -5.28 -4.85 -12.77
CA LEU A 150 -4.16 -5.71 -13.19
C LEU A 150 -2.97 -5.63 -12.23
N THR A 151 -2.81 -4.52 -11.51
CA THR A 151 -1.69 -4.33 -10.58
C THR A 151 -1.65 -5.41 -9.50
N TYR A 152 -2.80 -5.84 -8.96
CA TYR A 152 -2.84 -6.84 -7.89
C TYR A 152 -2.40 -8.24 -8.35
N PRO A 153 -2.97 -8.83 -9.42
CA PRO A 153 -2.44 -10.08 -10.00
C PRO A 153 -0.97 -9.99 -10.37
N PHE A 154 -0.57 -8.89 -11.01
CA PHE A 154 0.81 -8.66 -11.40
C PHE A 154 1.73 -8.65 -10.18
N TYR A 155 1.35 -7.95 -9.12
CA TYR A 155 2.08 -7.88 -7.86
C TYR A 155 2.28 -9.26 -7.24
N LEU A 156 1.27 -10.13 -7.29
CA LEU A 156 1.34 -11.48 -6.74
C LEU A 156 2.37 -12.37 -7.47
N ILE A 157 2.45 -12.24 -8.80
CA ILE A 157 3.25 -13.14 -9.63
C ILE A 157 4.65 -12.61 -9.95
N HIS A 158 4.85 -11.28 -9.98
CA HIS A 158 6.04 -10.69 -10.59
C HIS A 158 7.34 -11.11 -9.90
N GLU A 159 7.33 -11.26 -8.58
CA GLU A 159 8.56 -11.60 -7.87
C GLU A 159 8.96 -13.06 -8.11
N HIS A 160 8.03 -14.01 -7.93
CA HIS A 160 8.34 -15.44 -8.11
C HIS A 160 8.58 -15.82 -9.57
N LEU A 161 7.74 -15.35 -10.49
CA LEU A 161 7.89 -15.65 -11.91
C LEU A 161 8.94 -14.76 -12.59
N GLY A 162 9.19 -13.55 -12.12
CA GLY A 162 10.25 -12.69 -12.66
C GLY A 162 11.62 -13.35 -12.54
N TRP A 163 11.95 -13.93 -11.38
CA TRP A 163 13.18 -14.71 -11.20
C TRP A 163 13.22 -15.99 -12.04
N PHE A 164 12.07 -16.61 -12.31
CA PHE A 164 11.99 -17.77 -13.21
C PHE A 164 12.29 -17.37 -14.66
N PHE A 165 11.65 -16.32 -15.17
CA PHE A 165 11.87 -15.83 -16.53
C PHE A 165 13.29 -15.34 -16.75
N ILE A 166 13.89 -14.60 -15.80
CA ILE A 166 15.28 -14.17 -15.90
C ILE A 166 16.22 -15.39 -15.95
N ARG A 167 15.98 -16.42 -15.13
CA ARG A 167 16.80 -17.65 -15.17
C ARG A 167 16.64 -18.42 -16.48
N VAL A 168 15.44 -18.54 -17.02
CA VAL A 168 15.19 -19.31 -18.26
C VAL A 168 15.64 -18.52 -19.50
N LEU A 169 15.26 -17.26 -19.63
CA LEU A 169 15.57 -16.45 -20.83
C LEU A 169 17.02 -15.95 -20.86
N HIS A 170 17.54 -15.48 -19.73
CA HIS A 170 18.89 -14.91 -19.71
C HIS A 170 19.96 -15.99 -19.55
N ARG A 171 19.79 -16.91 -18.60
CA ARG A 171 20.80 -17.97 -18.36
C ARG A 171 20.60 -19.22 -19.22
N GLY A 172 19.36 -19.57 -19.58
CA GLY A 172 19.07 -20.73 -20.42
C GLY A 172 19.20 -20.46 -21.92
N LEU A 173 18.57 -19.38 -22.40
CA LEU A 173 18.53 -19.02 -23.82
C LEU A 173 19.62 -18.00 -24.25
N GLY A 174 20.39 -17.46 -23.31
CA GLY A 174 21.49 -16.53 -23.61
C GLY A 174 21.05 -15.19 -24.21
N LEU A 175 19.78 -14.81 -24.04
CA LEU A 175 19.26 -13.57 -24.62
C LEU A 175 19.87 -12.34 -23.94
N GLY A 176 20.13 -11.29 -24.73
CA GLY A 176 20.60 -10.00 -24.22
C GLY A 176 19.65 -9.40 -23.17
N SER A 177 20.15 -8.42 -22.40
CA SER A 177 19.43 -7.83 -21.26
C SER A 177 18.09 -7.18 -21.67
N TYR A 178 18.07 -6.46 -22.80
CA TYR A 178 16.88 -5.80 -23.32
C TYR A 178 15.76 -6.77 -23.76
N PRO A 179 16.02 -7.80 -24.60
CA PRO A 179 14.97 -8.75 -24.99
C PRO A 179 14.49 -9.60 -23.82
N THR A 180 15.38 -9.95 -22.87
CA THR A 180 14.99 -10.66 -21.63
C THR A 180 13.99 -9.83 -20.83
N LEU A 181 14.24 -8.52 -20.68
CA LEU A 181 13.37 -7.63 -19.92
C LEU A 181 12.01 -7.46 -20.60
N ALA A 182 12.00 -7.19 -21.91
CA ALA A 182 10.76 -7.01 -22.68
C ALA A 182 9.89 -8.29 -22.64
N LEU A 183 10.49 -9.46 -22.83
CA LEU A 183 9.77 -10.74 -22.79
C LEU A 183 9.29 -11.09 -21.38
N SER A 184 10.10 -10.82 -20.34
CA SER A 184 9.70 -11.07 -18.95
C SER A 184 8.52 -10.19 -18.55
N VAL A 185 8.59 -8.88 -18.84
CA VAL A 185 7.51 -7.93 -18.56
C VAL A 185 6.26 -8.28 -19.36
N GLY A 186 6.40 -8.55 -20.67
CA GLY A 186 5.28 -8.94 -21.53
C GLY A 186 4.60 -10.23 -21.06
N SER A 187 5.38 -11.25 -20.68
CA SER A 187 4.86 -12.52 -20.17
C SER A 187 4.14 -12.36 -18.83
N LEU A 188 4.71 -11.57 -17.91
CA LEU A 188 4.09 -11.28 -16.62
C LEU A 188 2.80 -10.48 -16.78
N LEU A 189 2.76 -9.48 -17.66
CA LEU A 189 1.54 -8.72 -17.94
C LEU A 189 0.46 -9.60 -18.58
N LEU A 190 0.84 -10.48 -19.50
CA LEU A 190 -0.08 -11.43 -20.13
C LEU A 190 -0.64 -12.42 -19.11
N LEU A 191 0.21 -12.94 -18.22
CA LEU A 191 -0.22 -13.85 -17.16
C LEU A 191 -1.10 -13.15 -16.11
N ALA A 192 -0.76 -11.92 -15.72
CA ALA A 192 -1.58 -11.08 -14.84
C ALA A 192 -2.96 -10.81 -15.47
N TRP A 193 -3.00 -10.56 -16.79
CA TRP A 193 -4.24 -10.39 -17.53
C TRP A 193 -5.09 -11.66 -17.57
N LEU A 194 -4.48 -12.82 -17.80
CA LEU A 194 -5.17 -14.11 -17.70
C LEU A 194 -5.73 -14.34 -16.29
N MET A 195 -4.95 -14.12 -15.24
CA MET A 195 -5.42 -14.26 -13.86
C MET A 195 -6.58 -13.31 -13.55
N HIS A 196 -6.47 -12.03 -13.93
CA HIS A 196 -7.55 -11.07 -13.76
C HIS A 196 -8.83 -11.51 -14.48
N ARG A 197 -8.69 -12.01 -15.73
CA ARG A 197 -9.82 -12.40 -16.57
C ARG A 197 -10.50 -13.68 -16.11
N PHE A 198 -9.74 -14.69 -15.70
CA PHE A 198 -10.21 -16.04 -15.39
C PHE A 198 -10.43 -16.31 -13.90
N VAL A 199 -9.79 -15.56 -13.00
CA VAL A 199 -9.92 -15.75 -11.55
C VAL A 199 -10.67 -14.57 -10.93
N GLU A 200 -10.21 -13.34 -11.13
CA GLU A 200 -10.82 -12.21 -10.40
C GLU A 200 -12.20 -11.82 -10.92
N ARG A 201 -12.39 -11.73 -12.24
CA ARG A 201 -13.71 -11.41 -12.82
C ARG A 201 -14.83 -12.40 -12.44
N PRO A 202 -14.63 -13.73 -12.43
CA PRO A 202 -15.69 -14.66 -12.03
C PRO A 202 -15.89 -14.76 -10.51
N PHE A 203 -14.85 -14.57 -9.69
CA PHE A 203 -14.97 -14.71 -8.23
C PHE A 203 -15.36 -13.40 -7.51
N GLY A 204 -15.07 -12.23 -8.09
CA GLY A 204 -15.42 -10.92 -7.53
C GLY A 204 -16.93 -10.75 -7.20
N PRO A 205 -17.86 -11.09 -8.12
CA PRO A 205 -19.30 -10.99 -7.86
C PRO A 205 -19.79 -11.96 -6.77
N LYS A 206 -19.14 -13.13 -6.62
CA LYS A 206 -19.51 -14.15 -5.63
C LYS A 206 -19.14 -13.73 -4.21
N LEU A 207 -17.95 -13.13 -4.03
CA LEU A 207 -17.54 -12.53 -2.76
C LEU A 207 -18.40 -11.32 -2.38
N LYS A 208 -18.74 -10.45 -3.35
CA LYS A 208 -19.56 -9.26 -3.12
C LYS A 208 -21.01 -9.60 -2.72
N ARG A 209 -21.52 -10.77 -3.08
CA ARG A 209 -22.84 -11.27 -2.65
C ARG A 209 -22.84 -11.85 -1.23
N GLY A 210 -21.69 -12.25 -0.69
CA GLY A 210 -21.58 -12.80 0.67
C GLY A 210 -21.35 -11.74 1.76
N LEU A 211 -20.95 -10.51 1.37
CA LEU A 211 -20.70 -9.42 2.31
C LEU A 211 -21.97 -8.56 2.50
N PRO A 212 -22.53 -8.45 3.72
CA PRO A 212 -23.62 -7.53 3.98
C PRO A 212 -23.18 -6.09 3.66
N ALA A 213 -24.01 -5.34 2.95
CA ALA A 213 -23.70 -3.98 2.54
C ALA A 213 -23.51 -3.09 3.78
N VAL A 214 -22.25 -2.80 4.13
CA VAL A 214 -21.90 -1.89 5.23
C VAL A 214 -22.24 -0.47 4.77
N ARG A 215 -23.43 -0.01 5.14
CA ARG A 215 -23.87 1.36 4.93
C ARG A 215 -23.27 2.21 6.05
N LEU A 216 -22.22 2.95 5.72
CA LEU A 216 -21.63 3.98 6.59
C LEU A 216 -22.74 4.96 6.99
N ARG A 217 -23.05 5.02 8.29
CA ARG A 217 -23.99 5.96 8.91
C ARG A 217 -23.23 7.08 9.59
#